data_AF-A0A7H8T5P6-F1
#
_entry.id   AF-A0A7H8T5P6-F1
#
_cell.length_a   1.000
_cell.length_b   1.000
_cell.length_c   1.000
_cell.angle_alpha   90.00
_cell.angle_beta   90.00
_cell.angle_gamma   90.00
#
_symmetry.space_group_name_H-M   'P 1'
#
loop_
_entity.id
_entity.type
_entity.pdbx_description
1 polymer ?
#
loop_
_entity_poly.entity_id
_entity_poly.type
_entity_poly.pdbx_seq_one_letter_code
_entity_poly.pdbx_strand_id
1 'polypeptide(L)' 'MTPHGPYPGNLSDTRWSLIEPALTTWRDQRRARAVDIGQPPEHDLRQIMNAILYVDRTGIPWRYLPHDFAP' A
#
# COMPACT_ATOMS: atom_id res chain seq x y z
N MET A 1 5.01 -13.31 -15.26
CA MET A 1 5.71 -12.17 -14.64
C MET A 1 6.68 -12.74 -13.62
N THR A 2 7.98 -12.57 -13.83
CA THR A 2 9.01 -12.98 -12.88
C THR A 2 8.83 -12.20 -11.58
N PRO A 3 8.90 -12.84 -10.39
CA PRO A 3 8.85 -12.10 -9.14
C PRO A 3 10.11 -11.24 -9.08
N HIS A 4 9.93 -9.92 -9.16
CA HIS A 4 11.02 -8.99 -8.87
C HIS A 4 11.23 -9.00 -7.35
N GLY A 5 12.49 -9.03 -6.93
CA GLY A 5 12.83 -8.90 -5.51
C GLY A 5 12.24 -7.61 -4.94
N PRO A 6 11.94 -7.56 -3.62
CA PRO A 6 11.36 -6.39 -3.00
C PRO A 6 12.25 -5.15 -3.22
N TYR A 7 11.63 -4.00 -3.51
CA TYR A 7 12.34 -2.75 -3.67
C TYR A 7 13.12 -2.38 -2.40
N PRO A 8 14.31 -1.75 -2.54
CA PRO A 8 15.01 -1.16 -1.42
C PRO A 8 14.07 -0.21 -0.67
N GLY A 9 13.76 -0.54 0.58
CA GLY A 9 12.82 0.23 1.39
C GLY A 9 11.42 -0.38 1.56
N ASN A 10 11.10 -1.49 0.94
CA ASN A 10 9.89 -2.21 1.31
C ASN A 10 9.92 -2.57 2.80
N LEU A 11 8.74 -2.53 3.44
CA LEU A 11 8.62 -2.88 4.84
C LEU A 11 8.97 -4.36 5.04
N SER A 12 9.84 -4.63 6.00
CA SER A 12 10.01 -5.97 6.53
C SER A 12 8.74 -6.42 7.24
N ASP A 13 8.57 -7.74 7.38
CA ASP A 13 7.38 -8.30 8.05
C ASP A 13 7.24 -7.77 9.48
N THR A 14 8.36 -7.61 10.21
CA THR A 14 8.37 -7.06 11.57
C THR A 14 7.94 -5.60 11.62
N ARG A 15 8.28 -4.77 10.63
CA ARG A 15 7.83 -3.37 10.60
C ARG A 15 6.38 -3.29 10.14
N TRP A 16 5.97 -4.18 9.23
CA TRP A 16 4.59 -4.28 8.76
C TRP A 16 3.65 -4.64 9.91
N SER A 17 3.99 -5.63 10.74
CA SER A 17 3.14 -6.08 11.85
C SER A 17 2.84 -4.99 12.89
N LEU A 18 3.68 -3.95 12.98
CA LEU A 18 3.45 -2.81 13.86
C LEU A 18 2.37 -1.85 13.32
N ILE A 19 2.26 -1.70 12.00
CA ILE A 19 1.35 -0.71 11.37
C ILE A 19 0.08 -1.33 10.78
N GLU A 20 0.14 -2.61 10.41
CA GLU A 20 -0.96 -3.36 9.79
C GLU A 20 -2.26 -3.30 10.59
N PRO A 21 -2.27 -3.46 11.93
CA PRO A 21 -3.53 -3.45 12.68
C PRO A 21 -4.24 -2.10 12.58
N ALA A 22 -3.49 -1.00 12.58
CA ALA A 22 -4.05 0.34 12.47
C ALA A 22 -4.63 0.61 11.08
N LEU A 23 -3.91 0.22 10.01
CA LEU A 23 -4.38 0.37 8.64
C LEU A 23 -5.61 -0.51 8.35
N THR A 24 -5.62 -1.73 8.87
CA THR A 24 -6.77 -2.64 8.73
C THR A 24 -7.99 -2.08 9.45
N THR A 25 -7.83 -1.64 10.71
CA THR A 25 -8.89 -1.01 11.49
C THR A 25 -9.45 0.22 10.78
N TRP A 26 -8.59 1.08 10.24
CA TRP A 26 -9.00 2.23 9.46
C TRP A 26 -9.82 1.84 8.22
N ARG A 27 -9.37 0.82 7.46
CA ARG A 27 -10.07 0.34 6.26
C ARG A 27 -11.46 -0.21 6.60
N ASP A 28 -11.57 -0.97 7.68
CA ASP A 28 -12.83 -1.57 8.11
C ASP A 28 -13.81 -0.50 8.57
N GLN A 29 -13.34 0.50 9.34
CA GLN A 29 -14.17 1.65 9.72
C GLN A 29 -14.63 2.46 8.50
N ARG A 30 -13.76 2.64 7.50
CA ARG A 30 -14.12 3.32 6.26
C ARG A 30 -15.18 2.55 5.49
N ARG A 31 -15.06 1.23 5.38
CA ARG A 31 -16.04 0.35 4.73
C ARG A 31 -17.38 0.40 5.45
N ALA A 32 -17.39 0.33 6.78
CA ALA A 32 -18.63 0.39 7.57
C ALA A 32 -19.40 1.71 7.42
N ARG A 33 -18.72 2.80 7.05
CA ARG A 33 -19.30 4.13 6.84
C ARG A 33 -19.54 4.46 5.36
N ALA A 34 -19.07 3.62 4.45
CA ALA A 34 -19.23 3.86 3.03
C ALA A 34 -20.70 3.68 2.65
N VAL A 35 -21.23 4.61 1.86
CA VAL A 35 -22.48 4.34 1.13
C VAL A 35 -22.15 3.25 0.10
N ASP A 36 -23.07 2.32 -0.13
CA ASP A 36 -22.87 1.15 -1.01
C ASP A 36 -22.87 1.52 -2.51
N ILE A 37 -22.07 2.54 -2.84
CA ILE A 37 -21.88 3.13 -4.15
C ILE A 37 -20.37 3.36 -4.30
N GLY A 38 -19.70 2.49 -5.06
CA GLY A 38 -18.26 2.57 -5.33
C GLY A 38 -17.62 1.19 -5.44
N GLN A 39 -16.43 1.14 -6.06
CA GLN A 39 -15.65 -0.10 -6.14
C GLN A 39 -14.97 -0.37 -4.78
N PRO A 40 -15.13 -1.58 -4.21
CA PRO A 40 -14.39 -1.96 -3.02
C PRO A 40 -12.88 -1.80 -3.24
N PRO A 41 -12.11 -1.35 -2.23
CA PRO A 41 -10.66 -1.31 -2.36
C PRO A 41 -10.12 -2.75 -2.55
N GLU A 42 -9.53 -3.00 -3.72
CA GLU A 42 -8.97 -4.30 -4.12
C GLU A 42 -7.48 -4.44 -3.74
N HIS A 43 -6.77 -3.31 -3.63
CA HIS A 43 -5.32 -3.31 -3.45
C HIS A 43 -4.90 -3.64 -2.00
N ASP A 44 -3.80 -4.39 -1.90
CA ASP A 44 -3.17 -4.74 -0.63
C ASP A 44 -2.61 -3.51 0.07
N LEU A 45 -2.96 -3.32 1.35
CA LEU A 45 -2.51 -2.20 2.18
C LEU A 45 -0.98 -2.17 2.29
N ARG A 46 -0.32 -3.33 2.28
CA ARG A 46 1.15 -3.38 2.35
C ARG A 46 1.78 -2.85 1.07
N GLN A 47 1.20 -3.18 -0.09
CA GLN A 47 1.67 -2.66 -1.38
C GLN A 47 1.49 -1.15 -1.47
N ILE A 48 0.34 -0.63 -1.03
CA ILE A 48 0.09 0.82 -0.97
C ILE A 48 1.13 1.50 -0.07
N MET A 49 1.40 0.94 1.11
CA MET A 49 2.37 1.53 2.03
C MET A 49 3.80 1.47 1.48
N ASN A 50 4.18 0.36 0.84
CA ASN A 50 5.48 0.27 0.17
C ASN A 50 5.61 1.31 -0.96
N ALA A 51 4.54 1.56 -1.73
CA ALA A 51 4.54 2.59 -2.78
C ALA A 51 4.74 4.00 -2.20
N ILE A 52 4.00 4.33 -1.12
CA ILE A 52 4.16 5.61 -0.41
C ILE A 52 5.60 5.78 0.09
N LEU A 53 6.15 4.76 0.75
CA LEU A 53 7.51 4.80 1.28
C LEU A 53 8.57 4.85 0.19
N TYR A 54 8.31 4.24 -0.97
CA TYR A 54 9.18 4.32 -2.13
C TYR A 54 9.25 5.77 -2.65
N VAL A 55 8.10 6.41 -2.83
CA VAL A 55 8.02 7.83 -3.24
C VAL A 55 8.70 8.74 -2.21
N ASP A 56 8.41 8.55 -0.92
CA ASP A 56 8.97 9.35 0.17
C ASP A 56 10.51 9.29 0.22
N ARG A 57 11.09 8.10 0.03
CA ARG A 57 12.55 7.91 0.12
C ARG A 57 13.31 8.30 -1.14
N THR A 58 12.69 8.13 -2.30
CA THR A 58 13.35 8.41 -3.58
C THR A 58 13.08 9.83 -4.08
N GLY A 59 12.02 10.48 -3.58
CA GLY A 59 11.59 11.81 -4.00
C GLY A 59 11.01 11.86 -5.41
N ILE A 60 10.70 10.69 -6.01
CA ILE A 60 10.16 10.67 -7.37
C ILE A 60 8.72 11.18 -7.41
N PRO A 61 8.29 11.82 -8.52
CA PRO A 61 6.88 12.08 -8.75
C PRO A 61 6.07 10.78 -8.81
N TRP A 62 4.83 10.80 -8.32
CA TRP A 62 3.88 9.68 -8.40
C TRP A 62 3.70 9.12 -9.82
N ARG A 63 3.78 9.98 -10.85
CA ARG A 63 3.67 9.57 -12.26
C ARG A 63 4.82 8.67 -12.73
N TYR A 64 5.92 8.61 -11.98
CA TYR A 64 7.09 7.78 -12.27
C TYR A 64 7.17 6.57 -11.33
N LEU A 65 6.14 6.31 -10.52
CA LEU A 65 6.07 5.12 -9.70
C LEU A 65 6.18 3.88 -10.61
N PRO A 66 7.04 2.89 -10.28
CA PRO A 66 7.13 1.65 -11.04
C PRO A 66 5.77 0.97 -11.18
N HIS A 67 5.50 0.42 -12.37
CA HIS A 67 4.24 -0.24 -12.70
C HIS A 67 3.95 -1.50 -11.86
N ASP A 68 4.97 -1.99 -11.15
CA ASP A 68 4.87 -3.15 -10.28
C ASP A 68 4.12 -2.84 -8.98
N PHE A 69 4.03 -1.56 -8.60
CA PHE A 69 3.13 -1.12 -7.53
C PHE A 69 1.70 -1.09 -8.05
N ALA A 70 0.76 -1.56 -7.23
CA ALA A 70 -0.65 -1.63 -7.60
C ALA A 70 -1.19 -0.24 -8.04
N PRO A 71 -2.05 -0.18 -9.09
CA PRO A 71 -2.58 1.07 -9.65
C PRO A 71 -3.49 1.84 -8.70
#